data_AF-A0A6B0WFK2-F1
#
_entry.id   AF-A0A6B0WFK2-F1
#
_cell.length_a   1.000
_cell.length_b   1.000
_cell.length_c   1.000
_cell.angle_alpha   90.00
_cell.angle_beta   90.00
_cell.angle_gamma   90.00
#
_symmetry.space_group_name_H-M   'P 1'
#
loop_
_entity.id
_entity.type
_entity.pdbx_description
1 polymer ?
#
loop_
_entity_poly.entity_id
_entity_poly.type
_entity_poly.pdbx_seq_one_letter_code
_entity_poly.pdbx_strand_id
1 'polypeptide(L)'
;MTNHVRFDSLFQRRLDRRDLLTGGLALLGLGAAHRASGRSLFQPSVFPLGVASGDPSPDGVVLWTRLALEPLQGGGMPPEDVEVVWEVARDERMADVVQRGTTLASAALGHSVHVEVDGLEPGRWYWYRFRTGVDESTVGRTRTLPAPGAPADRLRFAFASCQHYEQGYYTAYRHMVEDDLDLVFHLGDYIYEYEGREGRVRMHTGDEIELLDDYRNRYALYRSDPDLQAAHAAFPWVVTWDDHEVDNNSANDISEEEGLPAELLLRRRAAAYQAYYEHMPLRRASLPTGPDLQLYRAFNWGDLASFHVLDTRQYRTDQPCGDRRGVACDGIYDPAATLLGETQERWLMEGRDPSPGPRNLN
;
A
#
# COMPACT_ATOMS: atom_id res chain seq x y z
N MET A 1 25.18 -42.57 36.82
CA MET A 1 25.95 -43.64 36.13
C MET A 1 25.13 -43.95 34.88
N THR A 2 25.50 -43.62 33.64
CA THR A 2 26.81 -43.67 32.98
C THR A 2 26.78 -42.77 31.72
N ASN A 3 27.95 -42.32 31.28
CA ASN A 3 28.25 -41.34 30.22
C ASN A 3 28.23 -41.86 28.76
N HIS A 4 28.35 -40.89 27.82
CA HIS A 4 28.87 -40.91 26.42
C HIS A 4 27.93 -41.41 25.29
N VAL A 5 27.57 -40.64 24.25
CA VAL A 5 28.26 -39.84 23.18
C VAL A 5 28.59 -40.64 21.89
N ARG A 6 27.92 -40.22 20.79
CA ARG A 6 28.09 -40.22 19.31
C ARG A 6 29.21 -40.97 18.53
N PHE A 7 28.84 -41.34 17.28
CA PHE A 7 29.41 -41.01 15.93
C PHE A 7 29.81 -42.17 14.95
N ASP A 8 29.33 -42.01 13.69
CA ASP A 8 29.80 -42.40 12.33
C ASP A 8 29.93 -43.85 11.78
N SER A 9 29.36 -44.07 10.57
CA SER A 9 30.03 -44.41 9.27
C SER A 9 28.97 -44.69 8.17
N LEU A 10 28.89 -43.95 7.04
CA LEU A 10 29.62 -44.00 5.75
C LEU A 10 29.05 -44.93 4.64
N PHE A 11 28.99 -44.33 3.45
CA PHE A 11 28.54 -44.76 2.12
C PHE A 11 29.10 -46.10 1.59
N GLN A 12 28.30 -46.81 0.77
CA GLN A 12 28.62 -47.20 -0.64
C GLN A 12 27.65 -48.27 -1.19
N ARG A 13 26.85 -47.93 -2.21
CA ARG A 13 26.46 -48.88 -3.28
C ARG A 13 26.52 -48.18 -4.63
N ARG A 14 27.35 -48.74 -5.51
CA ARG A 14 27.61 -48.34 -6.90
C ARG A 14 26.50 -48.90 -7.79
N LEU A 15 25.99 -48.08 -8.72
CA LEU A 15 25.17 -48.53 -9.86
C LEU A 15 26.06 -48.61 -11.11
N ASP A 16 25.87 -49.69 -11.88
CA ASP A 16 26.76 -50.20 -12.93
C ASP A 16 26.35 -49.74 -14.35
N ARG A 17 27.31 -49.69 -15.27
CA ARG A 17 27.27 -49.01 -16.58
C ARG A 17 26.55 -49.78 -17.71
N ARG A 18 25.49 -50.55 -17.44
CA ARG A 18 24.89 -51.47 -18.44
C ARG A 18 23.43 -51.24 -18.86
N ASP A 19 22.76 -50.20 -18.38
CA ASP A 19 21.36 -49.92 -18.77
C ASP A 19 21.19 -48.84 -19.87
N LEU A 20 22.20 -48.70 -20.74
CA LEU A 20 22.14 -47.80 -21.89
C LEU A 20 21.93 -48.61 -23.17
N LEU A 21 20.83 -48.28 -23.89
CA LEU A 21 20.47 -48.58 -25.28
C LEU A 21 19.48 -49.74 -25.51
N THR A 22 18.18 -49.43 -25.56
CA THR A 22 17.26 -49.92 -26.62
C THR A 22 15.88 -49.22 -26.55
N GLY A 23 15.49 -48.57 -27.65
CA GLY A 23 14.11 -48.13 -27.89
C GLY A 23 13.97 -46.68 -28.38
N GLY A 24 14.12 -46.44 -29.69
CA GLY A 24 13.93 -45.12 -30.31
C GLY A 24 12.60 -44.97 -31.07
N LEU A 25 12.18 -43.69 -31.19
CA LEU A 25 11.38 -43.03 -32.26
C LEU A 25 9.92 -43.49 -32.48
N ALA A 26 8.89 -42.66 -32.65
CA ALA A 26 8.74 -41.21 -32.78
C ALA A 26 7.23 -40.86 -32.67
N LEU A 27 6.87 -39.64 -32.25
CA LEU A 27 5.89 -38.81 -32.97
C LEU A 27 5.91 -37.36 -32.45
N LEU A 28 6.02 -36.47 -33.44
CA LEU A 28 6.06 -35.01 -33.41
C LEU A 28 4.81 -34.41 -32.74
N GLY A 29 5.01 -33.34 -31.96
CA GLY A 29 3.90 -32.56 -31.41
C GLY A 29 4.35 -31.26 -30.73
N LEU A 30 4.57 -30.23 -31.55
CA LEU A 30 4.47 -28.80 -31.21
C LEU A 30 5.31 -28.29 -30.04
N GLY A 31 6.50 -27.78 -30.38
CA GLY A 31 7.15 -26.74 -29.60
C GLY A 31 6.26 -25.50 -29.53
N ALA A 32 5.53 -25.35 -28.42
CA ALA A 32 5.24 -24.04 -27.89
C ALA A 32 6.51 -23.60 -27.14
N ALA A 33 7.46 -23.03 -27.87
CA ALA A 33 8.37 -22.09 -27.26
C ALA A 33 7.47 -21.02 -26.63
N HIS A 34 7.31 -21.05 -25.31
CA HIS A 34 6.94 -19.85 -24.60
C HIS A 34 8.01 -18.83 -24.98
N ARG A 35 7.66 -17.93 -25.89
CA ARG A 35 8.23 -16.61 -25.92
C ARG A 35 7.84 -16.00 -24.59
N ALA A 36 8.61 -16.34 -23.55
CA ALA A 36 8.99 -15.33 -22.59
C ALA A 36 9.52 -14.21 -23.47
N SER A 37 8.69 -13.19 -23.69
CA SER A 37 9.16 -11.91 -24.17
C SER A 37 10.15 -11.47 -23.12
N GLY A 38 11.41 -11.86 -23.31
CA GLY A 38 12.56 -11.30 -22.63
C GLY A 38 12.63 -9.84 -23.03
N ARG A 39 11.79 -9.03 -22.39
CA ARG A 39 12.14 -7.65 -22.12
C ARG A 39 13.44 -7.75 -21.34
N SER A 40 14.47 -7.13 -21.90
CA SER A 40 15.78 -6.99 -21.28
C SER A 40 15.64 -6.78 -19.77
N LEU A 41 16.33 -7.60 -18.96
CA LEU A 41 16.42 -7.44 -17.50
C LEU A 41 17.12 -6.12 -17.08
N PHE A 42 17.37 -5.21 -18.03
CA PHE A 42 18.22 -4.04 -17.89
C PHE A 42 17.70 -2.80 -18.64
N GLN A 43 16.42 -2.72 -19.02
CA GLN A 43 15.83 -1.41 -19.26
C GLN A 43 15.18 -0.93 -17.96
N PRO A 44 15.64 0.20 -17.37
CA PRO A 44 14.96 0.79 -16.23
C PRO A 44 13.52 1.09 -16.64
N SER A 45 12.56 0.37 -16.05
CA SER A 45 11.16 0.73 -16.18
C SER A 45 10.92 2.00 -15.38
N VAL A 46 10.15 2.94 -15.91
CA VAL A 46 9.66 4.12 -15.16
C VAL A 46 8.68 3.76 -14.04
N PHE A 47 8.29 2.48 -13.90
CA PHE A 47 7.35 1.99 -12.88
C PHE A 47 8.04 1.10 -11.81
N PRO A 48 9.17 1.51 -11.20
CA PRO A 48 9.90 0.63 -10.28
C PRO A 48 9.18 0.41 -8.95
N LEU A 49 8.12 1.18 -8.67
CA LEU A 49 7.30 1.08 -7.46
C LEU A 49 5.99 0.30 -7.70
N GLY A 50 5.85 -0.34 -8.87
CA GLY A 50 4.67 -1.09 -9.24
C GLY A 50 3.41 -0.23 -9.36
N VAL A 51 2.26 -0.88 -9.20
CA VAL A 51 0.93 -0.26 -9.30
C VAL A 51 0.12 -0.61 -8.05
N ALA A 52 -0.91 0.17 -7.75
CA ALA A 52 -1.85 -0.12 -6.68
C ALA A 52 -3.28 0.30 -7.07
N SER A 53 -4.26 -0.23 -6.36
CA SER A 53 -5.64 0.26 -6.43
C SER A 53 -6.22 0.36 -5.03
N GLY A 54 -7.21 1.22 -4.85
CA GLY A 54 -7.75 1.49 -3.51
C GLY A 54 -9.03 2.31 -3.53
N ASP A 55 -9.52 2.58 -2.32
CA ASP A 55 -10.77 3.32 -2.07
C ASP A 55 -11.91 2.92 -3.03
N PRO A 56 -12.25 1.61 -3.13
CA PRO A 56 -13.27 1.15 -4.06
C PRO A 56 -14.63 1.77 -3.72
N SER A 57 -15.42 2.08 -4.74
CA SER A 57 -16.84 2.41 -4.69
C SER A 57 -17.65 1.36 -5.44
N PRO A 58 -19.00 1.36 -5.36
CA PRO A 58 -19.81 0.43 -6.12
C PRO A 58 -19.65 0.58 -7.64
N ASP A 59 -19.32 1.77 -8.11
CA ASP A 59 -19.18 2.09 -9.53
C ASP A 59 -17.74 2.37 -9.94
N GLY A 60 -16.74 2.13 -9.08
CA GLY A 60 -15.43 2.69 -9.33
C GLY A 60 -14.34 2.29 -8.34
N VAL A 61 -13.12 2.74 -8.63
CA VAL A 61 -11.90 2.51 -7.83
C VAL A 61 -10.89 3.62 -8.07
N VAL A 62 -9.95 3.82 -7.16
CA VAL A 62 -8.72 4.57 -7.43
C VAL A 62 -7.68 3.62 -8.02
N LEU A 63 -7.05 4.02 -9.12
CA LEU A 63 -5.84 3.39 -9.64
C LEU A 63 -4.64 4.30 -9.38
N TRP A 64 -3.53 3.70 -9.00
CA TRP A 64 -2.33 4.40 -8.59
C TRP A 64 -1.07 3.83 -9.25
N THR A 65 -0.15 4.71 -9.63
CA THR A 65 1.25 4.40 -9.92
C THR A 65 2.11 5.62 -9.62
N ARG A 66 3.44 5.48 -9.55
CA ARG A 66 4.37 6.62 -9.53
C ARG A 66 5.47 6.41 -10.55
N LEU A 67 5.75 7.44 -11.35
CA LEU A 67 6.88 7.42 -12.26
C LEU A 67 8.15 7.76 -11.49
N ALA A 68 9.15 6.90 -11.57
CA ALA A 68 10.44 7.14 -10.94
C ALA A 68 11.56 6.43 -11.71
N LEU A 69 12.55 7.16 -12.22
CA LEU A 69 13.75 6.56 -12.80
C LEU A 69 14.78 6.23 -11.72
N GLU A 70 14.86 7.08 -10.69
CA GLU A 70 15.76 6.92 -9.55
C GLU A 70 14.95 7.01 -8.24
N PRO A 71 14.19 5.96 -7.87
CA PRO A 71 13.17 6.02 -6.82
C PRO A 71 13.71 6.43 -5.44
N LEU A 72 14.96 6.10 -5.12
CA LEU A 72 15.60 6.42 -3.83
C LEU A 72 16.36 7.76 -3.84
N GLN A 73 16.30 8.52 -4.93
CA GLN A 73 16.98 9.81 -5.11
C GLN A 73 15.99 10.85 -5.67
N GLY A 74 14.85 11.03 -4.98
CA GLY A 74 13.81 11.98 -5.34
C GLY A 74 12.92 11.55 -6.51
N GLY A 75 13.24 10.43 -7.18
CA GLY A 75 12.48 9.88 -8.31
C GLY A 75 13.12 10.11 -9.68
N GLY A 76 14.18 10.92 -9.80
CA GLY A 76 14.97 11.05 -11.04
C GLY A 76 14.19 11.45 -12.30
N MET A 77 12.97 11.95 -12.14
CA MET A 77 12.12 12.41 -13.24
C MET A 77 12.45 13.87 -13.57
N PRO A 78 12.27 14.30 -14.83
CA PRO A 78 12.46 15.69 -15.19
C PRO A 78 11.36 16.58 -14.57
N PRO A 79 11.59 17.90 -14.41
CA PRO A 79 10.70 18.79 -13.64
C PRO A 79 9.40 19.17 -14.37
N GLU A 80 9.08 18.53 -15.49
CA GLU A 80 7.82 18.67 -16.21
C GLU A 80 6.78 17.60 -15.83
N ASP A 81 5.51 17.92 -16.04
CA ASP A 81 4.42 16.96 -15.97
C ASP A 81 4.54 15.94 -17.12
N VAL A 82 4.30 14.66 -16.81
CA VAL A 82 4.42 13.57 -17.79
C VAL A 82 3.06 12.96 -18.06
N GLU A 83 2.72 12.80 -19.34
CA GLU A 83 1.48 12.16 -19.75
C GLU A 83 1.51 10.64 -19.49
N VAL A 84 0.46 10.12 -18.87
CA VAL A 84 0.28 8.69 -18.57
C VAL A 84 -1.09 8.24 -19.05
N VAL A 85 -1.09 7.20 -19.89
CA VAL A 85 -2.30 6.50 -20.33
C VAL A 85 -2.63 5.41 -19.32
N TRP A 86 -3.91 5.27 -18.97
CA TRP A 86 -4.42 4.20 -18.12
C TRP A 86 -5.52 3.43 -18.85
N GLU A 87 -5.63 2.14 -18.54
CA GLU A 87 -6.65 1.24 -19.10
C GLU A 87 -7.23 0.34 -18.01
N VAL A 88 -8.52 0.06 -18.09
CA VAL A 88 -9.24 -0.93 -17.28
C VAL A 88 -9.90 -1.95 -18.20
N ALA A 89 -9.70 -3.23 -17.92
CA ALA A 89 -10.20 -4.34 -18.69
C ALA A 89 -10.94 -5.37 -17.82
N ARG A 90 -11.79 -6.18 -18.49
CA ARG A 90 -12.55 -7.28 -17.86
C ARG A 90 -11.76 -8.58 -17.77
N ASP A 91 -10.55 -8.63 -18.31
CA ASP A 91 -9.70 -9.81 -18.31
C ASP A 91 -8.22 -9.46 -18.10
N GLU A 92 -7.48 -10.39 -17.53
CA GLU A 92 -6.05 -10.25 -17.18
C GLU A 92 -5.14 -9.99 -18.38
N ARG A 93 -5.52 -10.45 -19.58
CA ARG A 93 -4.71 -10.24 -20.79
C ARG A 93 -4.91 -8.84 -21.39
N MET A 94 -5.74 -8.00 -20.75
CA MET A 94 -6.09 -6.66 -21.20
C MET A 94 -6.67 -6.65 -22.63
N ALA A 95 -7.48 -7.66 -22.97
CA ALA A 95 -8.07 -7.81 -24.30
C ALA A 95 -9.44 -7.09 -24.43
N ASP A 96 -10.26 -7.13 -23.38
CA ASP A 96 -11.56 -6.45 -23.29
C ASP A 96 -11.44 -5.19 -22.42
N VAL A 97 -10.84 -4.14 -22.99
CA VAL A 97 -10.69 -2.81 -22.35
C VAL A 97 -12.04 -2.11 -22.32
N VAL A 98 -12.59 -1.93 -21.12
CA VAL A 98 -13.89 -1.28 -20.87
C VAL A 98 -13.78 0.22 -20.64
N GLN A 99 -12.63 0.68 -20.13
CA GLN A 99 -12.35 2.10 -19.94
C GLN A 99 -10.88 2.40 -20.18
N ARG A 100 -10.61 3.62 -20.61
CA ARG A 100 -9.25 4.15 -20.80
C ARG A 100 -9.27 5.65 -20.70
N GLY A 101 -8.12 6.23 -20.40
CA GLY A 101 -7.95 7.66 -20.42
C GLY A 101 -6.49 8.05 -20.32
N THR A 102 -6.28 9.35 -20.20
CA THR A 102 -4.98 9.96 -20.04
C THR A 102 -5.01 10.88 -18.85
N THR A 103 -3.93 10.94 -18.09
CA THR A 103 -3.74 11.86 -16.96
C THR A 103 -2.31 12.37 -16.94
N LEU A 104 -2.06 13.41 -16.14
CA LEU A 104 -0.72 13.97 -15.95
C LEU A 104 -0.15 13.48 -14.62
N ALA A 105 1.02 12.84 -14.68
CA ALA A 105 1.89 12.62 -13.54
C ALA A 105 2.62 13.95 -13.25
N SER A 106 2.12 14.72 -12.28
CA SER A 106 2.66 16.06 -12.04
C SER A 106 3.97 16.03 -11.27
N ALA A 107 4.92 16.88 -11.65
CA ALA A 107 6.18 17.05 -10.91
C ALA A 107 5.95 17.54 -9.47
N ALA A 108 4.88 18.34 -9.24
CA ALA A 108 4.54 18.84 -7.92
C ALA A 108 4.16 17.73 -6.92
N LEU A 109 3.63 16.62 -7.43
CA LEU A 109 3.25 15.42 -6.67
C LEU A 109 4.24 14.27 -6.86
N GLY A 110 5.52 14.58 -7.13
CA GLY A 110 6.57 13.58 -7.29
C GLY A 110 6.28 12.57 -8.41
N HIS A 111 5.55 12.97 -9.45
CA HIS A 111 5.08 12.16 -10.57
C HIS A 111 4.24 10.94 -10.15
N SER A 112 3.54 11.03 -9.01
CA SER A 112 2.47 10.10 -8.69
C SER A 112 1.26 10.31 -9.60
N VAL A 113 0.55 9.24 -9.89
CA VAL A 113 -0.66 9.19 -10.70
C VAL A 113 -1.78 8.64 -9.84
N HIS A 114 -2.89 9.38 -9.78
CA HIS A 114 -4.14 8.95 -9.17
C HIS A 114 -5.25 9.07 -10.20
N VAL A 115 -5.92 7.96 -10.50
CA VAL A 115 -7.07 7.92 -11.42
C VAL A 115 -8.28 7.43 -10.65
N GLU A 116 -9.28 8.29 -10.48
CA GLU A 116 -10.60 7.88 -10.01
C GLU A 116 -11.42 7.38 -11.20
N VAL A 117 -11.54 6.07 -11.33
CA VAL A 117 -12.37 5.43 -12.36
C VAL A 117 -13.78 5.30 -11.81
N ASP A 118 -14.78 5.75 -12.56
CA ASP A 118 -16.21 5.61 -12.26
C ASP A 118 -16.93 4.78 -13.34
N GLY A 119 -18.25 4.58 -13.25
CA GLY A 119 -19.03 3.90 -14.30
C GLY A 119 -18.73 2.40 -14.53
N LEU A 120 -18.07 1.73 -13.57
CA LEU A 120 -17.86 0.28 -13.57
C LEU A 120 -19.07 -0.46 -12.99
N GLU A 121 -19.16 -1.75 -13.27
CA GLU A 121 -20.21 -2.61 -12.67
C GLU A 121 -19.85 -2.93 -11.21
N PRO A 122 -20.84 -2.96 -10.29
CA PRO A 122 -20.62 -3.26 -8.88
C PRO A 122 -20.24 -4.71 -8.61
N GLY A 123 -19.47 -4.91 -7.54
CA GLY A 123 -19.10 -6.23 -7.01
C GLY A 123 -18.20 -7.03 -7.92
N ARG A 124 -17.49 -6.40 -8.86
CA ARG A 124 -16.81 -7.05 -9.99
C ARG A 124 -15.30 -6.84 -9.96
N TRP A 125 -14.58 -7.90 -10.35
CA TRP A 125 -13.14 -7.85 -10.63
C TRP A 125 -12.83 -7.22 -11.98
N TYR A 126 -11.77 -6.40 -12.00
CA TYR A 126 -11.18 -5.76 -13.17
C TYR A 126 -9.67 -5.85 -13.13
N TRP A 127 -9.03 -5.67 -14.29
CA TRP A 127 -7.58 -5.56 -14.45
C TRP A 127 -7.23 -4.20 -15.01
N TYR A 128 -6.07 -3.67 -14.65
CA TYR A 128 -5.66 -2.33 -15.06
C TYR A 128 -4.16 -2.25 -15.31
N ARG A 129 -3.76 -1.27 -16.14
CA ARG A 129 -2.34 -0.94 -16.37
C ARG A 129 -2.16 0.53 -16.72
N PHE A 130 -0.90 0.97 -16.63
CA PHE A 130 -0.45 2.29 -17.06
C PHE A 130 0.58 2.18 -18.18
N ARG A 131 0.64 3.21 -19.03
CA ARG A 131 1.62 3.33 -20.12
C ARG A 131 2.09 4.77 -20.23
N THR A 132 3.37 4.96 -20.48
CA THR A 132 3.93 6.27 -20.83
C THR A 132 5.12 6.07 -21.76
N GLY A 133 5.16 6.83 -22.86
CA GLY A 133 6.13 6.59 -23.93
C GLY A 133 6.12 5.14 -24.43
N VAL A 134 7.23 4.44 -24.24
CA VAL A 134 7.41 3.01 -24.61
C VAL A 134 7.23 2.04 -23.44
N ASP A 135 7.09 2.58 -22.23
CA ASP A 135 7.00 1.81 -21.00
C ASP A 135 5.55 1.43 -20.68
N GLU A 136 5.40 0.27 -20.05
CA GLU A 136 4.13 -0.28 -19.60
C GLU A 136 4.35 -0.86 -18.21
N SER A 137 3.44 -0.56 -17.29
CA SER A 137 3.48 -1.06 -15.91
C SER A 137 3.21 -2.57 -15.88
N THR A 138 3.40 -3.20 -14.72
CA THR A 138 2.75 -4.48 -14.47
C THR A 138 1.22 -4.32 -14.52
N VAL A 139 0.51 -5.40 -14.82
CA VAL A 139 -0.96 -5.42 -14.76
C VAL A 139 -1.37 -5.62 -13.30
N GLY A 140 -2.18 -4.70 -12.79
CA GLY A 140 -2.85 -4.85 -11.49
C GLY A 140 -4.26 -5.40 -11.65
N ARG A 141 -4.81 -5.89 -10.54
CA ARG A 141 -6.18 -6.39 -10.40
C ARG A 141 -6.87 -5.63 -9.27
N THR A 142 -8.16 -5.33 -9.45
CA THR A 142 -8.95 -4.53 -8.50
C THR A 142 -10.41 -4.98 -8.49
N ARG A 143 -11.17 -4.57 -7.48
CA ARG A 143 -12.57 -4.95 -7.30
C ARG A 143 -13.42 -3.75 -6.87
N THR A 144 -14.57 -3.55 -7.53
CA THR A 144 -15.60 -2.60 -7.09
C THR A 144 -16.41 -3.15 -5.92
N LEU A 145 -16.92 -2.27 -5.07
CA LEU A 145 -17.81 -2.67 -3.98
C LEU A 145 -19.12 -3.26 -4.52
N PRO A 146 -19.81 -4.15 -3.78
CA PRO A 146 -21.20 -4.49 -4.09
C PRO A 146 -22.09 -3.24 -4.13
N ALA A 147 -23.19 -3.31 -4.88
CA ALA A 147 -24.14 -2.20 -4.93
C ALA A 147 -24.70 -1.90 -3.52
N PRO A 148 -24.98 -0.63 -3.19
CA PRO A 148 -25.53 -0.28 -1.87
C PRO A 148 -26.81 -1.06 -1.57
N GLY A 149 -26.87 -1.70 -0.39
CA GLY A 149 -28.01 -2.52 0.03
C GLY A 149 -28.23 -3.81 -0.76
N ALA A 150 -27.34 -4.17 -1.69
CA ALA A 150 -27.41 -5.45 -2.36
C ALA A 150 -26.98 -6.58 -1.41
N PRO A 151 -27.66 -7.74 -1.45
CA PRO A 151 -27.28 -8.89 -0.65
C PRO A 151 -25.85 -9.32 -1.00
N ALA A 152 -24.97 -9.35 0.00
CA ALA A 152 -23.61 -9.85 -0.15
C ALA A 152 -23.41 -11.13 0.66
N ASP A 153 -23.27 -12.27 -0.02
CA ASP A 153 -23.15 -13.59 0.63
C ASP A 153 -21.86 -13.74 1.45
N ARG A 154 -20.80 -12.99 1.08
CA ARG A 154 -19.49 -13.06 1.73
C ARG A 154 -18.68 -11.78 1.56
N LEU A 155 -17.75 -11.61 2.48
CA LEU A 155 -16.62 -10.69 2.40
C LEU A 155 -15.38 -11.39 2.98
N ARG A 156 -14.28 -11.41 2.24
CA ARG A 156 -12.96 -11.85 2.70
C ARG A 156 -12.00 -10.67 2.63
N PHE A 157 -11.40 -10.29 3.75
CA PHE A 157 -10.36 -9.26 3.76
C PHE A 157 -9.21 -9.69 4.65
N ALA A 158 -8.02 -9.15 4.37
CA ALA A 158 -6.91 -9.14 5.30
C ALA A 158 -6.69 -7.73 5.83
N PHE A 159 -6.05 -7.61 6.98
CA PHE A 159 -5.48 -6.35 7.44
C PHE A 159 -4.02 -6.55 7.81
N ALA A 160 -3.21 -5.51 7.61
CA ALA A 160 -1.80 -5.47 7.96
C ALA A 160 -1.46 -4.14 8.65
N SER A 161 -0.35 -4.12 9.39
CA SER A 161 0.26 -2.93 9.96
C SER A 161 1.72 -3.23 10.29
N CYS A 162 2.47 -2.21 10.68
CA CYS A 162 3.80 -2.35 11.31
C CYS A 162 4.81 -3.15 10.48
N GLN A 163 5.11 -2.63 9.29
CA GLN A 163 6.01 -3.30 8.34
C GLN A 163 7.45 -2.77 8.39
N HIS A 164 8.05 -2.59 9.57
CA HIS A 164 9.39 -1.98 9.67
C HIS A 164 10.42 -2.65 8.75
N TYR A 165 10.91 -1.92 7.76
CA TYR A 165 11.74 -2.47 6.66
C TYR A 165 12.98 -3.20 7.19
N GLU A 166 13.68 -2.63 8.16
CA GLU A 166 14.91 -3.23 8.71
C GLU A 166 14.70 -4.50 9.55
N GLN A 167 13.47 -4.84 9.98
CA GLN A 167 13.23 -5.92 10.95
C GLN A 167 13.03 -7.30 10.31
N GLY A 168 12.76 -7.37 9.01
CA GLY A 168 12.50 -8.62 8.33
C GLY A 168 12.20 -8.40 6.85
N TYR A 169 12.12 -9.48 6.08
CA TYR A 169 11.62 -9.45 4.71
C TYR A 169 10.09 -9.52 4.70
N TYR A 170 9.47 -9.02 3.64
CA TYR A 170 8.02 -8.93 3.48
C TYR A 170 7.35 -10.22 3.03
N THR A 171 7.84 -11.35 3.53
CA THR A 171 7.31 -12.70 3.24
C THR A 171 5.83 -12.85 3.59
N ALA A 172 5.31 -12.07 4.54
CA ALA A 172 3.87 -12.05 4.84
C ALA A 172 3.04 -11.58 3.64
N TYR A 173 3.50 -10.58 2.88
CA TYR A 173 2.80 -10.11 1.68
C TYR A 173 2.81 -11.14 0.55
N ARG A 174 3.90 -11.92 0.43
CA ARG A 174 3.94 -13.06 -0.49
C ARG A 174 2.82 -14.06 -0.21
N HIS A 175 2.57 -14.38 1.06
CA HIS A 175 1.48 -15.28 1.46
C HIS A 175 0.10 -14.62 1.32
N MET A 176 -0.02 -13.32 1.59
CA MET A 176 -1.27 -12.59 1.40
C MET A 176 -1.76 -12.65 -0.06
N VAL A 177 -0.84 -12.62 -1.04
CA VAL A 177 -1.18 -12.78 -2.47
C VAL A 177 -1.77 -14.16 -2.80
N GLU A 178 -1.48 -15.17 -1.99
CA GLU A 178 -2.02 -16.54 -2.16
C GLU A 178 -3.46 -16.68 -1.63
N ASP A 179 -3.95 -15.72 -0.83
CA ASP A 179 -5.29 -15.74 -0.25
C ASP A 179 -6.39 -15.27 -1.23
N ASP A 180 -7.60 -15.83 -1.11
CA ASP A 180 -8.79 -15.39 -1.86
C ASP A 180 -9.46 -14.20 -1.13
N LEU A 181 -8.87 -13.01 -1.27
CA LEU A 181 -9.33 -11.76 -0.65
C LEU A 181 -10.11 -10.87 -1.62
N ASP A 182 -11.10 -10.16 -1.11
CA ASP A 182 -11.88 -9.14 -1.80
C ASP A 182 -11.24 -7.74 -1.70
N LEU A 183 -10.59 -7.44 -0.58
CA LEU A 183 -9.83 -6.21 -0.33
C LEU A 183 -8.81 -6.39 0.82
N VAL A 184 -7.90 -5.43 0.97
CA VAL A 184 -6.90 -5.38 2.06
C VAL A 184 -7.03 -4.07 2.82
N PHE A 185 -6.90 -4.11 4.15
CA PHE A 185 -6.70 -2.91 4.96
C PHE A 185 -5.23 -2.77 5.38
N HIS A 186 -4.71 -1.54 5.40
CA HIS A 186 -3.46 -1.23 6.12
C HIS A 186 -3.78 -0.25 7.24
N LEU A 187 -3.39 -0.58 8.47
CA LEU A 187 -3.82 0.08 9.70
C LEU A 187 -2.71 0.94 10.33
N GLY A 188 -1.84 1.52 9.52
CA GLY A 188 -0.70 2.32 9.98
C GLY A 188 0.63 1.59 10.10
N ASP A 189 1.67 2.39 10.33
CA ASP A 189 3.08 2.00 10.30
C ASP A 189 3.49 1.34 8.97
N TYR A 190 3.01 1.92 7.87
CA TYR A 190 3.39 1.53 6.52
C TYR A 190 4.85 1.87 6.26
N ILE A 191 5.33 3.00 6.78
CA ILE A 191 6.74 3.31 6.88
C ILE A 191 7.12 3.51 8.34
N TYR A 192 8.43 3.63 8.56
CA TYR A 192 9.03 4.13 9.80
C TYR A 192 10.00 5.22 9.39
N GLU A 193 10.15 6.22 10.25
CA GLU A 193 10.84 7.49 10.07
C GLU A 193 12.34 7.45 10.39
N TYR A 194 12.75 6.52 11.25
CA TYR A 194 14.08 6.45 11.85
C TYR A 194 15.27 6.43 10.87
N GLU A 195 16.44 6.81 11.37
CA GLU A 195 17.73 6.61 10.70
C GLU A 195 18.03 5.14 10.40
N GLY A 196 18.87 4.88 9.39
CA GLY A 196 19.35 3.54 9.07
C GLY A 196 20.25 2.94 10.16
N ARG A 197 20.02 1.68 10.52
CA ARG A 197 20.79 0.98 11.55
C ARG A 197 21.58 -0.20 10.99
N GLU A 198 22.91 -0.14 11.15
CA GLU A 198 23.80 -1.25 10.83
C GLU A 198 23.48 -2.53 11.64
N GLY A 199 23.85 -3.69 11.09
CA GLY A 199 23.66 -4.99 11.75
C GLY A 199 22.24 -5.55 11.69
N ARG A 200 21.30 -4.86 11.05
CA ARG A 200 19.95 -5.34 10.70
C ARG A 200 19.97 -6.16 9.40
N VAL A 201 18.88 -6.88 9.12
CA VAL A 201 18.77 -7.74 7.91
C VAL A 201 18.56 -6.93 6.62
N ARG A 202 18.03 -5.72 6.77
CA ARG A 202 17.92 -4.65 5.76
C ARG A 202 18.18 -3.32 6.45
N MET A 203 18.41 -2.26 5.69
CA MET A 203 18.75 -0.95 6.24
C MET A 203 17.89 0.14 5.61
N HIS A 204 17.43 1.11 6.43
CA HIS A 204 16.91 2.37 5.90
C HIS A 204 18.03 3.20 5.26
N THR A 205 17.64 4.17 4.45
CA THR A 205 18.57 5.11 3.81
C THR A 205 18.57 6.43 4.56
N GLY A 206 19.77 6.91 4.89
CA GLY A 206 19.98 8.22 5.49
C GLY A 206 19.64 8.29 6.99
N ASP A 207 19.56 9.52 7.47
CA ASP A 207 19.18 9.88 8.83
C ASP A 207 17.65 9.73 9.02
N GLU A 208 17.14 10.16 10.16
CA GLU A 208 15.71 10.28 10.38
C GLU A 208 15.08 11.26 9.39
N ILE A 209 13.91 10.91 8.84
CA ILE A 209 13.29 11.68 7.76
C ILE A 209 12.48 12.86 8.29
N GLU A 210 12.69 14.04 7.70
CA GLU A 210 11.97 15.27 8.07
C GLU A 210 11.40 16.03 6.87
N LEU A 211 12.12 16.02 5.74
CA LEU A 211 11.76 16.78 4.55
C LEU A 211 10.93 15.94 3.58
N LEU A 212 10.21 16.61 2.67
CA LEU A 212 9.35 15.95 1.69
C LEU A 212 10.09 14.90 0.85
N ASP A 213 11.31 15.21 0.39
CA ASP A 213 12.08 14.26 -0.40
C ASP A 213 12.62 13.09 0.45
N ASP A 214 12.85 13.28 1.75
CA ASP A 214 13.20 12.20 2.67
C ASP A 214 12.05 11.20 2.80
N TYR A 215 10.83 11.71 3.03
CA TYR A 215 9.62 10.88 3.06
C TYR A 215 9.37 10.19 1.72
N ARG A 216 9.50 10.89 0.59
CA ARG A 216 9.35 10.29 -0.75
C ARG A 216 10.34 9.14 -0.97
N ASN A 217 11.59 9.32 -0.56
CA ASN A 217 12.62 8.29 -0.65
C ASN A 217 12.32 7.12 0.29
N ARG A 218 11.80 7.39 1.50
CA ARG A 218 11.39 6.35 2.45
C ARG A 218 10.23 5.51 1.92
N TYR A 219 9.17 6.14 1.41
CA TYR A 219 8.08 5.39 0.76
C TYR A 219 8.56 4.61 -0.45
N ALA A 220 9.45 5.18 -1.26
CA ALA A 220 10.03 4.48 -2.39
C ALA A 220 10.87 3.25 -1.96
N LEU A 221 11.63 3.34 -0.86
CA LEU A 221 12.35 2.22 -0.29
C LEU A 221 11.39 1.09 0.11
N TYR A 222 10.34 1.41 0.86
CA TYR A 222 9.36 0.41 1.27
C TYR A 222 8.63 -0.20 0.07
N ARG A 223 8.14 0.64 -0.85
CA ARG A 223 7.41 0.20 -2.06
C ARG A 223 8.31 -0.42 -3.14
N SER A 224 9.64 -0.42 -2.97
CA SER A 224 10.56 -1.15 -3.86
C SER A 224 10.59 -2.66 -3.58
N ASP A 225 10.01 -3.10 -2.46
CA ASP A 225 9.95 -4.52 -2.11
C ASP A 225 8.99 -5.28 -3.05
N PRO A 226 9.44 -6.36 -3.70
CA PRO A 226 8.64 -7.08 -4.70
C PRO A 226 7.43 -7.80 -4.11
N ASP A 227 7.49 -8.27 -2.86
CA ASP A 227 6.36 -8.95 -2.22
C ASP A 227 5.25 -7.93 -1.91
N LEU A 228 5.62 -6.72 -1.48
CA LEU A 228 4.66 -5.62 -1.27
C LEU A 228 4.07 -5.10 -2.59
N GLN A 229 4.86 -4.97 -3.65
CA GLN A 229 4.35 -4.61 -4.97
C GLN A 229 3.34 -5.64 -5.49
N ALA A 230 3.64 -6.93 -5.31
CA ALA A 230 2.73 -8.00 -5.71
C ALA A 230 1.39 -7.92 -4.95
N ALA A 231 1.41 -7.64 -3.64
CA ALA A 231 0.21 -7.50 -2.84
C ALA A 231 -0.63 -6.27 -3.23
N HIS A 232 0.00 -5.13 -3.53
CA HIS A 232 -0.69 -3.94 -4.07
C HIS A 232 -1.30 -4.17 -5.46
N ALA A 233 -0.61 -4.94 -6.31
CA ALA A 233 -1.12 -5.28 -7.63
C ALA A 233 -2.26 -6.30 -7.58
N ALA A 234 -2.41 -7.09 -6.52
CA ALA A 234 -3.37 -8.20 -6.46
C ALA A 234 -4.79 -7.81 -5.98
N PHE A 235 -4.89 -6.77 -5.13
CA PHE A 235 -6.11 -6.41 -4.41
C PHE A 235 -6.33 -4.88 -4.36
N PRO A 236 -7.58 -4.40 -4.16
CA PRO A 236 -7.81 -3.02 -3.74
C PRO A 236 -7.49 -2.85 -2.25
N TRP A 237 -6.82 -1.74 -1.92
CA TRP A 237 -6.39 -1.40 -0.57
C TRP A 237 -7.20 -0.25 0.02
N VAL A 238 -7.56 -0.39 1.30
CA VAL A 238 -8.14 0.68 2.12
C VAL A 238 -7.15 0.99 3.23
N VAL A 239 -6.45 2.13 3.09
CA VAL A 239 -5.36 2.48 3.99
C VAL A 239 -5.77 3.58 4.98
N THR A 240 -5.25 3.45 6.20
CA THR A 240 -5.10 4.53 7.18
C THR A 240 -3.66 4.52 7.72
N TRP A 241 -3.24 5.58 8.40
CA TRP A 241 -1.93 5.69 9.04
C TRP A 241 -1.99 5.39 10.54
N ASP A 242 -0.83 5.29 11.16
CA ASP A 242 -0.63 5.51 12.59
C ASP A 242 0.48 6.58 12.78
N ASP A 243 1.33 6.47 13.80
CA ASP A 243 2.32 7.50 14.13
C ASP A 243 3.57 7.48 13.25
N HIS A 244 4.09 6.29 12.93
CA HIS A 244 5.36 6.16 12.20
C HIS A 244 5.32 6.61 10.73
N GLU A 245 4.15 6.93 10.20
CA GLU A 245 4.04 7.71 8.96
C GLU A 245 4.58 9.14 9.09
N VAL A 246 4.72 9.66 10.31
CA VAL A 246 5.22 11.01 10.62
C VAL A 246 6.36 10.95 11.63
N ASP A 247 6.04 10.64 12.89
CA ASP A 247 6.86 10.80 14.08
C ASP A 247 6.28 9.90 15.17
N ASN A 248 7.08 9.00 15.72
CA ASN A 248 6.67 8.03 16.71
C ASN A 248 5.87 8.69 17.84
N ASN A 249 4.78 8.03 18.24
CA ASN A 249 3.88 8.48 19.29
C ASN A 249 3.31 9.91 19.15
N SER A 250 3.42 10.57 17.99
CA SER A 250 2.84 11.91 17.82
C SER A 250 1.33 11.95 18.12
N ALA A 251 0.90 13.10 18.65
CA ALA A 251 -0.47 13.36 19.07
C ALA A 251 -0.93 14.72 18.56
N ASN A 252 -1.67 14.72 17.44
CA ASN A 252 -2.01 15.92 16.68
C ASN A 252 -0.77 16.78 16.35
N ASP A 253 -0.55 17.87 17.08
CA ASP A 253 0.52 18.84 16.89
C ASP A 253 1.62 18.75 17.97
N ILE A 254 1.61 17.65 18.74
CA ILE A 254 2.56 17.35 19.81
C ILE A 254 3.44 16.16 19.38
N SER A 255 4.76 16.35 19.45
CA SER A 255 5.76 15.32 19.17
C SER A 255 6.10 14.56 20.44
N GLU A 256 6.62 13.34 20.31
CA GLU A 256 7.22 12.65 21.44
C GLU A 256 8.49 13.35 21.96
N GLU A 257 9.15 14.15 21.13
CA GLU A 257 10.33 14.91 21.51
C GLU A 257 9.95 16.07 22.46
N GLU A 258 10.34 15.93 23.73
CA GLU A 258 10.04 16.92 24.76
C GLU A 258 10.58 18.31 24.39
N GLY A 259 9.67 19.28 24.25
CA GLY A 259 10.01 20.67 23.96
C GLY A 259 10.14 21.02 22.47
N LEU A 260 9.90 20.07 21.55
CA LEU A 260 9.80 20.38 20.13
C LEU A 260 8.62 21.33 19.87
N PRO A 261 8.83 22.49 19.22
CA PRO A 261 7.73 23.39 18.89
C PRO A 261 6.74 22.74 17.92
N ALA A 262 5.43 22.86 18.19
CA ALA A 262 4.36 22.35 17.33
C ALA A 262 4.49 22.81 15.87
N GLU A 263 4.97 24.03 15.61
CA GLU A 263 5.20 24.52 14.25
C GLU A 263 6.21 23.66 13.45
N LEU A 264 7.25 23.13 14.10
CA LEU A 264 8.23 22.27 13.44
C LEU A 264 7.62 20.90 13.12
N LEU A 265 6.89 20.29 14.08
CA LEU A 265 6.18 19.04 13.82
C LEU A 265 5.14 19.22 12.70
N LEU A 266 4.37 20.30 12.69
CA LEU A 266 3.37 20.53 11.64
C LEU A 266 4.01 20.72 10.26
N ARG A 267 5.22 21.28 10.17
CA ARG A 267 5.97 21.32 8.90
C ARG A 267 6.41 19.91 8.45
N ARG A 268 6.90 19.08 9.38
CA ARG A 268 7.22 17.67 9.15
C ARG A 268 5.98 16.87 8.72
N ARG A 269 4.84 17.06 9.42
CA ARG A 269 3.54 16.44 9.12
C ARG A 269 3.03 16.81 7.74
N ALA A 270 3.19 18.07 7.31
CA ALA A 270 2.82 18.49 5.96
C ALA A 270 3.63 17.75 4.87
N ALA A 271 4.94 17.58 5.08
CA ALA A 271 5.80 16.79 4.19
C ALA A 271 5.40 15.31 4.19
N ALA A 272 5.19 14.73 5.37
CA ALA A 272 4.78 13.35 5.55
C ALA A 272 3.44 13.03 4.88
N TYR A 273 2.42 13.88 5.09
CA TYR A 273 1.07 13.69 4.54
C TYR A 273 1.04 13.86 3.03
N GLN A 274 1.81 14.80 2.49
CA GLN A 274 1.99 14.90 1.04
C GLN A 274 2.62 13.62 0.47
N ALA A 275 3.71 13.13 1.07
CA ALA A 275 4.34 11.89 0.63
C ALA A 275 3.41 10.67 0.79
N TYR A 276 2.62 10.59 1.86
CA TYR A 276 1.61 9.54 2.06
C TYR A 276 0.60 9.54 0.92
N TYR A 277 -0.01 10.69 0.61
CA TYR A 277 -0.94 10.82 -0.52
C TYR A 277 -0.30 10.41 -1.84
N GLU A 278 0.93 10.88 -2.11
CA GLU A 278 1.68 10.54 -3.32
C GLU A 278 1.95 9.03 -3.50
N HIS A 279 1.92 8.24 -2.42
CA HIS A 279 2.26 6.81 -2.41
C HIS A 279 1.10 5.85 -2.10
N MET A 280 -0.08 6.40 -1.80
CA MET A 280 -1.27 5.63 -1.45
C MET A 280 -2.38 5.80 -2.50
N PRO A 281 -3.16 4.74 -2.79
CA PRO A 281 -4.26 4.78 -3.75
C PRO A 281 -5.52 5.44 -3.16
N LEU A 282 -5.40 6.71 -2.78
CA LEU A 282 -6.47 7.51 -2.18
C LEU A 282 -7.20 8.38 -3.20
N ARG A 283 -8.45 8.71 -2.91
CA ARG A 283 -9.23 9.69 -3.70
C ARG A 283 -8.68 11.10 -3.54
N ARG A 284 -8.99 11.97 -4.50
CA ARG A 284 -8.63 13.40 -4.48
C ARG A 284 -9.17 14.15 -3.26
N ALA A 285 -10.26 13.65 -2.65
CA ALA A 285 -10.79 14.20 -1.40
C ALA A 285 -9.78 14.13 -0.24
N SER A 286 -8.78 13.23 -0.34
CA SER A 286 -7.67 13.07 0.60
C SER A 286 -6.40 13.79 0.15
N LEU A 287 -6.48 14.71 -0.82
CA LEU A 287 -5.33 15.57 -1.16
C LEU A 287 -5.04 16.52 0.01
N PRO A 288 -3.81 16.54 0.58
CA PRO A 288 -3.51 17.34 1.75
C PRO A 288 -3.51 18.84 1.46
N THR A 289 -3.80 19.63 2.49
CA THR A 289 -3.60 21.08 2.52
C THR A 289 -2.69 21.41 3.70
N GLY A 290 -1.39 21.59 3.44
CA GLY A 290 -0.41 21.75 4.51
C GLY A 290 -0.38 20.52 5.43
N PRO A 291 -0.49 20.69 6.76
CA PRO A 291 -0.45 19.60 7.71
C PRO A 291 -1.80 18.87 7.90
N ASP A 292 -2.81 19.17 7.08
CA ASP A 292 -4.16 18.61 7.23
C ASP A 292 -4.56 17.78 6.02
N LEU A 293 -5.09 16.58 6.27
CA LEU A 293 -5.62 15.69 5.24
C LEU A 293 -6.89 14.98 5.75
N GLN A 294 -7.87 14.79 4.88
CA GLN A 294 -9.08 14.02 5.21
C GLN A 294 -8.83 12.54 4.91
N LEU A 295 -8.54 11.74 5.94
CA LEU A 295 -8.28 10.31 5.80
C LEU A 295 -9.45 9.44 6.24
N TYR A 296 -10.08 9.78 7.36
CA TYR A 296 -11.19 8.97 7.87
C TYR A 296 -12.37 9.00 6.89
N ARG A 297 -13.00 7.85 6.69
CA ARG A 297 -14.05 7.64 5.69
C ARG A 297 -14.85 6.39 6.00
N ALA A 298 -16.00 6.23 5.34
CA ALA A 298 -16.82 5.03 5.49
C ALA A 298 -17.34 4.53 4.15
N PHE A 299 -17.61 3.23 4.10
CA PHE A 299 -18.23 2.56 2.96
C PHE A 299 -18.96 1.29 3.41
N ASN A 300 -19.82 0.77 2.53
CA ASN A 300 -20.53 -0.48 2.77
C ASN A 300 -20.05 -1.58 1.83
N TRP A 301 -20.06 -2.80 2.33
CA TRP A 301 -20.00 -4.01 1.53
C TRP A 301 -21.41 -4.57 1.34
N GLY A 302 -22.14 -4.05 0.35
CA GLY A 302 -23.54 -4.42 0.14
C GLY A 302 -24.39 -4.09 1.36
N ASP A 303 -25.18 -5.05 1.83
CA ASP A 303 -25.92 -5.02 3.11
C ASP A 303 -25.21 -5.78 4.24
N LEU A 304 -24.01 -6.32 4.00
CA LEU A 304 -23.33 -7.26 4.92
C LEU A 304 -22.53 -6.55 6.01
N ALA A 305 -21.80 -5.48 5.65
CA ALA A 305 -20.90 -4.80 6.58
C ALA A 305 -20.76 -3.31 6.24
N SER A 306 -20.67 -2.48 7.29
CA SER A 306 -20.30 -1.07 7.20
C SER A 306 -18.93 -0.86 7.83
N PHE A 307 -18.01 -0.26 7.09
CA PHE A 307 -16.66 0.05 7.55
C PHE A 307 -16.53 1.52 7.86
N HIS A 308 -16.02 1.84 9.04
CA HIS A 308 -15.59 3.18 9.42
C HIS A 308 -14.07 3.13 9.57
N VAL A 309 -13.37 3.69 8.59
CA VAL A 309 -11.91 3.83 8.61
C VAL A 309 -11.61 5.09 9.43
N LEU A 310 -10.99 4.92 10.58
CA LEU A 310 -10.69 6.01 11.51
C LEU A 310 -9.27 6.54 11.31
N ASP A 311 -9.05 7.73 11.85
CA ASP A 311 -7.77 8.40 12.02
C ASP A 311 -7.67 8.79 13.48
N THR A 312 -6.78 8.13 14.21
CA THR A 312 -6.62 8.30 15.65
C THR A 312 -5.34 9.06 15.99
N ARG A 313 -4.73 9.77 15.01
CA ARG A 313 -3.49 10.54 15.21
C ARG A 313 -3.67 12.02 14.98
N GLN A 314 -4.32 12.42 13.89
CA GLN A 314 -4.37 13.82 13.50
C GLN A 314 -5.15 14.70 14.50
N TYR A 315 -6.08 14.12 15.28
CA TYR A 315 -7.03 14.88 16.10
C TYR A 315 -6.98 14.54 17.60
N ARG A 316 -6.10 13.63 18.00
CA ARG A 316 -6.03 13.16 19.40
C ARG A 316 -5.40 14.21 20.31
N THR A 317 -5.77 14.16 21.59
CA THR A 317 -5.01 14.80 22.67
C THR A 317 -3.76 14.00 23.00
N ASP A 318 -2.82 14.65 23.69
CA ASP A 318 -1.58 14.05 24.18
C ASP A 318 -1.82 12.82 25.07
N GLN A 319 -0.80 11.95 25.12
CA GLN A 319 -0.82 10.76 25.95
C GLN A 319 -0.80 11.16 27.43
N PRO A 320 -1.75 10.69 28.24
CA PRO A 320 -1.69 10.91 29.67
C PRO A 320 -0.49 10.18 30.28
N CYS A 321 -0.11 10.58 31.49
CA CYS A 321 0.94 9.94 32.28
C CYS A 321 2.34 9.98 31.64
N GLY A 322 2.59 10.97 30.77
CA GLY A 322 3.88 11.17 30.10
C GLY A 322 4.26 9.99 29.21
N ASP A 323 3.25 9.36 28.60
CA ASP A 323 3.38 8.22 27.68
C ASP A 323 4.14 7.01 28.23
N ARG A 324 4.04 6.78 29.54
CA ARG A 324 4.72 5.67 30.22
C ARG A 324 3.75 4.56 30.57
N ARG A 325 4.17 3.32 30.28
CA ARG A 325 3.51 2.12 30.85
C ARG A 325 3.70 2.12 32.36
N GLY A 326 2.62 1.97 33.12
CA GLY A 326 2.71 1.95 34.58
C GLY A 326 1.38 2.14 35.30
N VAL A 327 1.45 2.66 36.52
CA VAL A 327 0.29 2.97 37.35
C VAL A 327 -0.51 4.09 36.69
N ALA A 328 -1.84 3.91 36.62
CA ALA A 328 -2.76 4.94 36.14
C ALA A 328 -2.56 6.27 36.89
N CYS A 329 -2.40 7.35 36.14
CA CYS A 329 -2.46 8.72 36.66
C CYS A 329 -3.86 9.30 36.44
N ASP A 330 -4.22 10.36 37.16
CA ASP A 330 -5.55 10.98 37.04
C ASP A 330 -5.88 11.45 35.61
N GLY A 331 -4.86 11.80 34.81
CA GLY A 331 -5.02 12.23 33.42
C GLY A 331 -5.66 11.21 32.49
N ILE A 332 -5.65 9.91 32.81
CA ILE A 332 -6.37 8.91 31.99
C ILE A 332 -7.90 9.05 32.07
N TYR A 333 -8.40 9.75 33.09
CA TYR A 333 -9.83 9.97 33.32
C TYR A 333 -10.26 11.40 32.93
N ASP A 334 -9.40 12.16 32.25
CA ASP A 334 -9.74 13.51 31.81
C ASP A 334 -10.92 13.45 30.82
N PRO A 335 -12.10 13.99 31.15
CA PRO A 335 -13.26 13.96 30.27
C PRO A 335 -13.09 14.87 29.04
N ALA A 336 -12.07 15.73 28.99
CA ALA A 336 -11.72 16.54 27.84
C ALA A 336 -10.74 15.85 26.87
N ALA A 337 -10.12 14.73 27.27
CA ALA A 337 -9.25 13.95 26.40
C ALA A 337 -10.06 13.35 25.24
N THR A 338 -9.48 13.36 24.04
CA THR A 338 -10.13 12.83 22.83
C THR A 338 -9.14 12.08 21.97
N LEU A 339 -9.61 11.02 21.30
CA LEU A 339 -8.80 10.29 20.31
C LEU A 339 -9.16 10.69 18.88
N LEU A 340 -10.43 11.03 18.65
CA LEU A 340 -11.00 11.30 17.31
C LEU A 340 -11.18 12.80 17.04
N GLY A 341 -11.13 13.63 18.08
CA GLY A 341 -11.67 14.99 17.99
C GLY A 341 -13.20 15.00 17.85
N GLU A 342 -13.80 16.16 18.09
CA GLU A 342 -15.27 16.30 18.13
C GLU A 342 -15.94 15.99 16.78
N THR A 343 -15.34 16.44 15.68
CA THR A 343 -15.92 16.31 14.33
C THR A 343 -16.03 14.84 13.90
N GLN A 344 -14.95 14.07 14.04
CA GLN A 344 -14.93 12.67 13.65
C GLN A 344 -15.73 11.79 14.62
N GLU A 345 -15.67 12.08 15.94
CA GLU A 345 -16.52 11.38 16.91
C GLU A 345 -18.00 11.55 16.57
N ARG A 346 -18.44 12.78 16.28
CA ARG A 346 -19.82 13.05 15.88
C ARG A 346 -20.17 12.34 14.58
N TRP A 347 -19.30 12.39 13.57
CA TRP A 347 -19.47 11.67 12.31
C TRP A 347 -19.67 10.17 12.52
N LEU A 348 -18.86 9.55 13.39
CA LEU A 348 -18.94 8.14 13.72
C LEU A 348 -20.25 7.79 14.45
N MET A 349 -20.64 8.62 15.43
CA MET A 349 -21.84 8.39 16.25
C MET A 349 -23.14 8.66 15.50
N GLU A 350 -23.14 9.60 14.55
CA GLU A 350 -24.28 9.87 13.68
C GLU A 350 -24.55 8.73 12.69
N GLY A 351 -23.57 7.82 12.49
CA GLY A 351 -23.79 6.45 12.00
C GLY A 351 -24.69 6.34 10.78
N ARG A 352 -24.58 7.28 9.83
CA ARG A 352 -25.30 7.15 8.57
C ARG A 352 -24.68 5.98 7.84
N ASP A 353 -25.51 4.97 7.56
CA ASP A 353 -25.29 4.00 6.49
C ASP A 353 -24.66 4.78 5.30
N PRO A 354 -23.39 4.53 4.93
CA PRO A 354 -22.68 5.31 3.92
C PRO A 354 -23.22 5.10 2.49
N SER A 355 -24.45 4.59 2.35
CA SER A 355 -25.18 4.64 1.10
C SER A 355 -25.36 6.09 0.64
N PRO A 356 -25.26 6.36 -0.68
CA PRO A 356 -25.20 7.71 -1.19
C PRO A 356 -26.53 8.44 -0.92
N GLY A 357 -26.51 9.38 0.04
CA GLY A 357 -27.46 10.48 0.09
C GLY A 357 -27.34 11.34 -1.18
N PRO A 358 -28.41 12.00 -1.61
CA PRO A 358 -28.57 12.46 -2.99
C PRO A 358 -27.44 13.39 -3.44
N ARG A 359 -26.83 13.07 -4.59
CA ARG A 359 -26.03 14.01 -5.38
C ARG A 359 -26.88 15.24 -5.64
N ASN A 360 -26.59 16.33 -4.96
CA ASN A 360 -26.93 17.69 -5.34
C ASN A 360 -26.16 18.61 -4.40
N LEU A 361 -25.24 19.39 -4.94
CA LEU A 361 -25.18 20.84 -4.78
C LEU A 361 -24.21 21.36 -5.86
N ASN A 362 -24.69 22.38 -6.58
CA ASN A 362 -24.22 22.94 -7.85
C ASN A 362 -22.73 23.26 -7.94
#